data_AF-A0A0J8UAJ1-F1
#
_entry.id   AF-A0A0J8UAJ1-F1
#
_cell.length_a   1.000
_cell.length_b   1.000
_cell.length_c   1.000
_cell.angle_alpha   90.00
_cell.angle_beta   90.00
_cell.angle_gamma   90.00
#
_symmetry.space_group_name_H-M   'P 1'
#
loop_
_entity.id
_entity.type
_entity.pdbx_description
1 polymer ?
#
loop_
_entity_poly.entity_id
_entity_poly.type
_entity_poly.pdbx_seq_one_letter_code
_entity_poly.pdbx_strand_id
1 'polypeptide(L)'
;MTAEDFQLIDHVTERILPLVEDNSGEGVYGYGHWDKASFAAAVNGYDLQRRPDGSSSAGHYRPDDVRHGWAVVTDPVAKSFSWAGVTPDHPNSFPVTLIQRTPGSH
;
A
#
# COMPACT_ATOMS: atom_id res chain seq x y z
N MET A 1 -5.86 20.28 -6.02
CA MET A 1 -5.17 19.42 -5.05
C MET A 1 -3.82 19.07 -5.67
N THR A 2 -2.72 19.46 -5.04
CA THR A 2 -1.36 19.20 -5.52
C THR A 2 -0.79 17.98 -4.78
N ALA A 3 0.32 17.41 -5.28
CA ALA A 3 0.99 16.29 -4.61
C ALA A 3 1.43 16.63 -3.16
N GLU A 4 1.53 17.92 -2.83
CA GLU A 4 1.88 18.44 -1.52
C GLU A 4 0.75 18.28 -0.49
N ASP A 5 -0.52 18.20 -0.93
CA ASP A 5 -1.66 17.91 -0.04
C ASP A 5 -1.61 16.48 0.54
N PHE A 6 -0.77 15.59 0.00
CA PHE A 6 -0.60 14.22 0.46
C PHE A 6 0.61 14.02 1.38
N GLN A 7 1.33 15.10 1.75
CA GLN A 7 2.33 15.02 2.82
C GLN A 7 1.62 14.91 4.18
N LEU A 8 1.23 13.68 4.52
CA LEU A 8 0.81 13.29 5.86
C LEU A 8 1.91 13.67 6.85
N ILE A 9 1.54 14.56 7.76
CA ILE A 9 2.30 15.08 8.89
C ILE A 9 3.19 14.00 9.51
N ASP A 10 4.51 14.17 9.38
CA ASP A 10 5.54 13.35 10.01
C ASP A 10 5.58 13.68 11.52
N HIS A 11 4.76 12.96 12.30
CA HIS A 11 4.86 12.96 13.75
C HIS A 11 5.81 11.84 14.20
N VAL A 12 7.10 12.19 14.23
CA VAL A 12 8.09 11.85 15.27
C VAL A 12 7.93 10.48 15.97
N THR A 13 8.92 9.62 15.73
CA THR A 13 9.38 8.45 16.54
C THR A 13 8.70 7.09 16.47
N GLU A 14 7.73 6.89 15.59
CA GLU A 14 7.37 5.55 15.12
C GLU A 14 7.34 5.64 13.61
N ARG A 15 7.99 4.72 12.90
CA ARG A 15 7.79 4.60 11.44
C ARG A 15 6.35 4.16 11.24
N ILE A 16 5.41 5.11 11.27
CA ILE A 16 4.05 4.94 10.79
C ILE A 16 4.21 4.84 9.27
N LEU A 17 4.65 3.67 8.82
CA LEU A 17 4.64 3.34 7.41
C LEU A 17 3.18 3.49 6.98
N PRO A 18 2.85 4.29 5.96
CA PRO A 18 1.47 4.52 5.53
C PRO A 18 0.96 3.29 4.75
N LEU A 19 1.16 2.11 5.33
CA LEU A 19 0.64 0.85 4.87
C LEU A 19 -0.82 0.83 5.29
N VAL A 20 -1.67 0.81 4.29
CA VAL A 20 -3.09 0.63 4.52
C VAL A 20 -3.45 -0.69 3.86
N GLU A 21 -4.13 -1.52 4.62
CA GLU A 21 -4.72 -2.73 4.08
C GLU A 21 -5.98 -2.36 3.32
N ASP A 22 -6.23 -3.05 2.21
CA ASP A 22 -7.54 -2.98 1.61
C ASP A 22 -8.59 -3.55 2.58
N ASN A 23 -9.86 -3.20 2.35
CA ASN A 23 -10.94 -3.57 3.26
C ASN A 23 -11.13 -5.10 3.38
N SER A 24 -10.54 -5.87 2.46
CA SER A 24 -10.52 -7.34 2.47
C SER A 24 -9.29 -7.94 3.18
N GLY A 25 -8.25 -7.14 3.47
CA GLY A 25 -6.95 -7.62 3.96
C GLY A 25 -6.13 -8.40 2.91
N GLU A 26 -6.57 -8.35 1.65
CA GLU A 26 -6.00 -9.03 0.47
C GLU A 26 -4.88 -8.21 -0.21
N GLY A 27 -4.60 -7.00 0.27
CA GLY A 27 -3.52 -6.17 -0.27
C GLY A 27 -3.02 -5.15 0.73
N VAL A 28 -1.76 -4.75 0.55
CA VAL A 28 -1.17 -3.61 1.26
C VAL A 28 -0.79 -2.56 0.23
N TYR A 29 -1.15 -1.32 0.50
CA TYR A 29 -0.78 -0.20 -0.34
C TYR A 29 -0.22 0.96 0.48
N GLY A 30 0.55 1.82 -0.19
CA GLY A 30 0.99 3.11 0.31
C GLY A 30 0.86 4.19 -0.75
N TYR A 31 0.67 5.43 -0.29
CA TYR A 31 0.59 6.60 -1.15
C TYR A 31 1.95 6.91 -1.78
N GLY A 32 1.95 7.26 -3.08
CA GLY A 32 3.16 7.56 -3.84
C GLY A 32 3.80 6.33 -4.49
N HIS A 33 4.83 6.55 -5.31
CA HIS A 33 5.69 5.50 -5.87
C HIS A 33 6.95 5.35 -5.03
N TRP A 34 6.91 4.43 -4.07
CA TRP A 34 8.02 4.13 -3.18
C TRP A 34 9.08 3.28 -3.88
N ASP A 35 10.32 3.33 -3.41
CA ASP A 35 11.29 2.30 -3.80
C ASP A 35 10.72 0.91 -3.48
N LYS A 36 10.76 0.01 -4.46
CA LYS A 36 10.12 -1.31 -4.36
C LYS A 36 10.76 -2.17 -3.28
N ALA A 37 12.09 -2.12 -3.13
CA ALA A 37 12.78 -2.90 -2.10
C ALA A 37 12.45 -2.40 -0.70
N SER A 38 12.43 -1.08 -0.52
CA SER A 38 12.05 -0.43 0.73
C SER A 38 10.60 -0.71 1.10
N PHE A 39 9.68 -0.68 0.13
CA PHE A 39 8.27 -0.98 0.36
C PHE A 39 8.06 -2.45 0.74
N ALA A 40 8.68 -3.38 0.02
CA ALA A 40 8.62 -4.81 0.35
C ALA A 40 9.17 -5.09 1.76
N ALA A 41 10.32 -4.50 2.11
CA ALA A 41 10.92 -4.64 3.44
C ALA A 41 10.01 -4.07 4.55
N ALA A 42 9.37 -2.93 4.29
CA ALA A 42 8.40 -2.31 5.19
C ALA A 42 7.18 -3.21 5.44
N VAL A 43 6.58 -3.77 4.39
CA VAL A 43 5.43 -4.69 4.50
C VAL A 43 5.82 -5.99 5.20
N ASN A 44 6.99 -6.55 4.90
CA ASN A 44 7.50 -7.72 5.61
C ASN A 44 7.69 -7.44 7.11
N GLY A 45 8.23 -6.27 7.47
CA GLY A 45 8.39 -5.85 8.87
C GLY A 45 7.05 -5.69 9.59
N TYR A 46 6.06 -5.12 8.90
CA TYR A 46 4.69 -4.98 9.40
C TYR A 46 4.02 -6.33 9.67
N ASP A 47 4.12 -7.28 8.73
CA ASP A 47 3.51 -8.60 8.87
C ASP A 47 4.12 -9.42 10.00
N LEU A 48 5.44 -9.33 10.20
CA LEU A 48 6.14 -9.95 11.32
C LEU A 48 5.69 -9.39 12.68
N GLN A 49 5.45 -8.07 12.78
CA GLN A 49 4.95 -7.46 14.01
C GLN A 49 3.52 -7.90 14.34
N ARG A 50 2.68 -8.08 13.32
CA ARG A 50 1.27 -8.44 13.50
C ARG A 50 1.02 -9.93 13.75
N ARG A 51 1.88 -10.81 13.22
CA ARG A 51 1.75 -12.27 13.36
C ARG A 51 3.11 -12.88 13.74
N PRO A 52 3.52 -12.72 15.01
CA PRO A 52 4.84 -13.14 15.48
C PRO A 52 5.03 -14.66 15.53
N ASP A 53 3.95 -15.44 15.37
CA ASP A 53 3.96 -16.90 15.32
C ASP A 53 4.40 -17.45 13.96
N GLY A 54 4.60 -16.61 12.94
CA GLY A 54 5.08 -17.01 11.61
C GLY A 54 4.06 -17.82 10.80
N SER A 55 2.80 -17.89 11.25
CA SER A 55 1.72 -18.67 10.61
C SER A 55 1.14 -17.97 9.38
N SER A 56 1.37 -16.67 9.22
CA SER A 56 1.24 -16.01 7.92
C SER A 56 2.56 -16.07 7.20
N SER A 57 2.51 -15.94 5.87
CA SER A 57 3.61 -15.77 4.91
C SER A 57 4.53 -14.57 5.23
N ALA A 58 5.00 -14.45 6.46
CA ALA A 58 5.72 -13.33 7.02
C ALA A 58 7.13 -13.34 6.44
N GLY A 59 7.45 -12.31 5.65
CA GLY A 59 8.79 -12.12 5.10
C GLY A 59 9.01 -12.55 3.65
N HIS A 60 7.95 -12.79 2.86
CA HIS A 60 8.12 -13.32 1.50
C HIS A 60 8.07 -12.28 0.37
N TYR A 61 7.62 -11.04 0.63
CA TYR A 61 7.50 -10.08 -0.46
C TYR A 61 8.88 -9.60 -0.91
N ARG A 62 9.10 -9.69 -2.22
CA ARG A 62 10.27 -9.22 -2.94
C ARG A 62 9.93 -7.92 -3.68
N PRO A 63 10.94 -7.16 -4.14
CA PRO A 63 10.69 -5.99 -4.97
C PRO A 63 9.81 -6.29 -6.20
N ASP A 64 9.90 -7.49 -6.77
CA ASP A 64 9.10 -7.93 -7.91
C ASP A 64 7.60 -8.08 -7.60
N ASP A 65 7.25 -8.33 -6.33
CA ASP A 65 5.85 -8.39 -5.88
C ASP A 65 5.24 -6.99 -5.73
N VAL A 66 6.08 -5.94 -5.74
CA VAL A 66 5.65 -4.55 -5.61
C VAL A 66 5.31 -3.95 -6.97
N ARG A 67 4.11 -3.39 -7.04
CA ARG A 67 3.59 -2.71 -8.22
C ARG A 67 3.42 -1.22 -7.95
N HIS A 68 3.87 -0.40 -8.90
CA HIS A 68 3.47 0.99 -8.99
C HIS A 68 2.24 1.10 -9.86
N GLY A 69 1.28 1.88 -9.41
CA GLY A 69 0.03 2.11 -10.10
C GLY A 69 -0.52 3.49 -9.82
N TRP A 70 -1.76 3.67 -10.24
CA TRP A 70 -2.53 4.88 -10.02
C TRP A 70 -3.85 4.48 -9.37
N ALA A 71 -4.41 5.39 -8.57
CA ALA A 71 -5.67 5.20 -7.88
C ALA A 71 -6.54 6.45 -8.01
N VAL A 72 -7.85 6.29 -7.90
CA VAL A 72 -8.81 7.39 -7.83
C VAL A 72 -9.70 7.20 -6.61
N VAL A 73 -10.02 8.30 -5.93
CA VAL A 73 -11.00 8.29 -4.83
C VAL A 73 -12.37 7.96 -5.43
N THR A 74 -12.99 6.88 -4.95
CA THR A 74 -14.33 6.46 -5.38
C THR A 74 -15.41 6.98 -4.44
N ASP A 75 -15.06 7.17 -3.16
CA ASP A 75 -15.93 7.78 -2.16
C ASP A 75 -15.08 8.57 -1.15
N PRO A 76 -15.08 9.92 -1.21
CA PRO A 76 -14.30 10.73 -0.28
C PRO A 76 -14.86 10.71 1.15
N VAL A 77 -16.16 10.44 1.35
CA VAL A 77 -16.80 10.38 2.67
C VAL A 77 -16.42 9.09 3.37
N ALA A 78 -16.47 7.97 2.65
CA ALA A 78 -16.03 6.68 3.14
C ALA A 78 -14.49 6.51 3.14
N LYS A 79 -13.76 7.48 2.57
CA LYS A 79 -12.30 7.41 2.35
C LYS A 79 -11.90 6.18 1.53
N SER A 80 -12.74 5.80 0.58
CA SER A 80 -12.53 4.65 -0.32
C SER A 80 -11.96 5.10 -1.64
N PHE A 81 -11.11 4.26 -2.23
CA PHE A 81 -10.52 4.50 -3.53
C PHE A 81 -10.28 3.17 -4.27
N SER A 82 -10.05 3.25 -5.58
CA SER A 82 -9.79 2.10 -6.45
C SER A 82 -8.57 2.35 -7.32
N TRP A 83 -7.79 1.30 -7.59
CA TRP A 83 -6.67 1.28 -8.54
C TRP A 83 -6.94 0.37 -9.75
N ALA A 84 -8.15 -0.20 -9.85
CA ALA A 84 -8.51 -1.08 -10.95
C ALA A 84 -8.70 -0.29 -12.25
N GLY A 85 -7.83 -0.53 -13.24
CA GLY A 85 -7.90 0.12 -14.55
C GLY A 85 -7.56 1.62 -14.55
N VAL A 86 -7.01 2.14 -13.45
CA VAL A 86 -6.68 3.56 -13.33
C VAL A 86 -5.31 3.83 -13.97
N THR A 87 -5.25 4.90 -14.76
CA THR A 87 -4.06 5.39 -15.47
C THR A 87 -3.69 6.78 -14.97
N PRO A 88 -2.46 7.28 -15.24
CA PRO A 88 -2.08 8.66 -14.90
C PRO A 88 -2.98 9.73 -15.53
N ASP A 89 -3.59 9.43 -16.68
CA ASP A 89 -4.45 10.37 -17.40
C ASP A 89 -5.86 10.49 -16.80
N HIS A 90 -6.22 9.61 -15.84
CA HIS A 90 -7.51 9.74 -15.15
C HIS A 90 -7.52 11.01 -14.29
N PRO A 91 -8.58 11.84 -14.37
CA PRO A 91 -8.73 13.01 -13.53
C PRO A 91 -8.67 12.65 -12.06
N ASN A 92 -7.89 13.43 -11.29
CA ASN A 92 -7.68 13.22 -9.85
C ASN A 92 -7.06 11.87 -9.50
N SER A 93 -6.40 11.21 -10.45
CA SER A 93 -5.60 10.04 -10.14
C SER A 93 -4.39 10.43 -9.29
N PHE A 94 -4.00 9.54 -8.38
CA PHE A 94 -2.83 9.71 -7.53
C PHE A 94 -1.96 8.45 -7.56
N PRO A 95 -0.63 8.60 -7.44
CA PRO A 95 0.29 7.46 -7.48
C PRO A 95 0.13 6.59 -6.23
N VAL A 96 0.20 5.28 -6.42
CA VAL A 96 0.18 4.29 -5.34
C VAL A 96 1.22 3.20 -5.56
N THR A 97 1.74 2.67 -4.46
CA THR A 97 2.58 1.47 -4.42
C THR A 97 1.80 0.37 -3.72
N LEU A 98 1.74 -0.83 -4.30
CA LEU A 98 0.90 -1.91 -3.80
C LEU A 98 1.57 -3.28 -3.90
N ILE A 99 1.22 -4.15 -2.96
CA ILE A 99 1.43 -5.60 -2.99
C ILE A 99 0.06 -6.25 -2.93
N GLN A 100 -0.27 -7.08 -3.92
CA GLN A 100 -1.46 -7.93 -3.84
C GLN A 100 -1.08 -9.24 -3.15
N ARG A 101 -1.72 -9.52 -2.02
CA ARG A 101 -1.59 -10.79 -1.32
C ARG A 101 -2.56 -11.74 -2.00
N THR A 102 -2.10 -12.49 -3.02
CA THR A 102 -2.95 -13.51 -3.64
C THR A 102 -3.49 -14.42 -2.53
N PRO A 103 -4.81 -14.64 -2.42
CA PRO A 103 -5.32 -15.69 -1.56
C PRO A 103 -4.70 -16.99 -2.07
N GLY A 104 -3.94 -17.67 -1.20
CA GLY A 104 -3.30 -18.93 -1.54
C GLY A 104 -4.36 -19.87 -2.11
N SER A 105 -4.19 -20.27 -3.37
CA SER A 105 -4.82 -21.50 -3.86
C SER A 105 -4.15 -22.63 -3.07
N HIS A 106 -4.81 -23.06 -2.00
CA HIS A 106 -4.55 -24.32 -1.33
C HIS A 106 -5.40 -25.42 -1.97
#